data_AF-A0A377VVQ5-F1
#
_entry.id   AF-A0A377VVQ5-F1
#
_cell.length_a   1.000
_cell.length_b   1.000
_cell.length_c   1.000
_cell.angle_alpha   90.00
_cell.angle_beta   90.00
_cell.angle_gamma   90.00
#
_symmetry.space_group_name_H-M   'P 1'
#
loop_
_entity.id
_entity.type
_entity.pdbx_description
1 polymer ?
#
loop_
_entity_poly.entity_id
_entity_poly.type
_entity_poly.pdbx_seq_one_letter_code
_entity_poly.pdbx_strand_id
1 'polypeptide(L)' 'MSEQNSTEMTFQIQRIYTKDISFEAPNAPQVFQKDWQPEVKLDLDTASTQLAEGVYEVVLRVTVTAALGRRNRVPL' A
#
# COMPACT_ATOMS: atom_id res chain seq x y z
N MET A 1 0.55 -38.97 -30.79
CA MET A 1 -0.09 -38.50 -29.55
C MET A 1 0.94 -37.67 -28.82
N SER A 2 0.82 -36.35 -28.94
CA SER A 2 1.74 -35.39 -28.33
C SER A 2 1.18 -35.08 -26.94
N GLU A 3 1.77 -35.66 -25.90
CA GLU A 3 1.43 -35.31 -24.53
C GLU A 3 2.00 -33.91 -24.23
N GLN A 4 1.19 -32.88 -24.44
CA GLN A 4 1.46 -31.55 -23.90
C GLN A 4 1.15 -31.61 -22.40
N ASN A 5 2.16 -31.91 -21.59
CA ASN A 5 2.09 -31.74 -20.15
C ASN A 5 2.10 -30.23 -19.84
N SER A 6 0.93 -29.60 -19.92
CA SER A 6 0.70 -28.27 -19.39
C SER A 6 0.78 -28.36 -17.87
N THR A 7 1.97 -28.10 -17.32
CA THR A 7 2.13 -27.95 -15.88
C THR A 7 1.36 -26.68 -15.50
N GLU A 8 0.11 -26.83 -15.07
CA GLU A 8 -0.71 -25.71 -14.61
C GLU A 8 -0.01 -25.07 -13.41
N MET A 9 0.26 -23.77 -13.50
CA MET A 9 0.78 -23.01 -12.37
C MET A 9 -0.21 -23.12 -11.21
N THR A 10 0.19 -23.85 -10.16
CA THR A 10 -0.63 -24.01 -8.96
C THR A 10 -0.43 -22.79 -8.07
N PHE A 11 -1.49 -21.99 -7.91
CA PHE A 11 -1.53 -20.84 -7.01
C PHE A 11 -2.53 -21.10 -5.88
N GLN A 12 -2.06 -21.11 -4.63
CA GLN A 12 -2.91 -21.31 -3.46
C GLN A 12 -2.59 -20.26 -2.40
N ILE A 13 -3.63 -19.54 -1.95
CA ILE A 13 -3.52 -18.58 -0.84
C ILE A 13 -3.54 -19.37 0.46
N GLN A 14 -2.46 -19.30 1.24
CA GLN A 14 -2.43 -19.93 2.56
C GLN A 14 -3.10 -19.08 3.63
N ARG A 15 -2.73 -17.79 3.73
CA ARG A 15 -3.28 -16.82 4.69
C ARG A 15 -3.18 -15.41 4.13
N ILE A 16 -4.12 -14.56 4.56
CA ILE A 16 -4.07 -13.11 4.34
C ILE A 16 -4.11 -12.48 5.73
N TYR A 17 -3.19 -11.56 6.00
CA TYR A 17 -3.09 -10.89 7.29
C TYR A 17 -2.42 -9.53 7.15
N THR A 18 -2.66 -8.65 8.12
CA THR A 18 -2.03 -7.33 8.16
C THR A 18 -0.77 -7.39 9.01
N LYS A 19 0.37 -6.97 8.43
CA LYS A 19 1.65 -6.91 9.14
C LYS A 19 1.83 -5.64 9.96
N ASP A 20 1.41 -4.52 9.40
CA ASP A 20 1.59 -3.19 9.98
C ASP A 20 0.42 -2.29 9.61
N ILE A 21 0.04 -1.42 10.55
CA ILE A 21 -0.95 -0.37 10.37
C ILE A 21 -0.45 0.86 11.12
N SER A 22 -0.36 1.97 10.40
CA SER A 22 -0.09 3.28 10.99
C SER A 22 -1.11 4.29 10.50
N PHE A 23 -1.50 5.21 11.39
CA PHE A 23 -2.38 6.33 11.07
C PHE A 23 -1.97 7.53 11.90
N GLU A 24 -1.84 8.68 11.23
CA GLU A 24 -1.42 9.92 11.87
C GLU A 24 -2.27 11.09 11.35
N ALA A 25 -2.70 11.95 12.27
CA ALA A 25 -3.45 13.17 11.97
C ALA A 25 -2.86 14.36 12.76
N PRO A 26 -1.68 14.87 12.35
CA PRO A 26 -0.90 15.82 13.15
C PRO A 26 -1.59 17.17 13.40
N ASN A 27 -2.54 17.54 12.54
CA ASN A 27 -3.28 18.80 12.63
C ASN A 27 -4.71 18.63 13.16
N ALA A 28 -5.05 17.47 13.73
CA ALA A 28 -6.34 17.28 14.36
C ALA A 28 -6.37 17.99 15.73
N PRO A 29 -7.47 18.68 16.09
CA PRO A 29 -8.73 18.85 15.34
C PRO A 29 -8.76 20.08 14.41
N GLN A 30 -7.74 20.93 14.41
CA GLN A 30 -7.74 22.22 13.70
C GLN A 30 -7.97 22.07 12.18
N VAL A 31 -7.59 20.93 11.61
CA VAL A 31 -7.83 20.57 10.21
C VAL A 31 -9.32 20.62 9.82
N PHE A 32 -10.24 20.38 10.77
CA PHE A 32 -11.69 20.35 10.51
C PHE A 32 -12.30 21.74 10.25
N GLN A 33 -11.56 22.82 10.51
CA GLN A 33 -12.01 24.20 10.26
C GLN A 33 -11.60 24.71 8.88
N LYS A 34 -10.79 23.94 8.14
CA LYS A 34 -10.34 24.30 6.79
C LYS A 34 -11.29 23.77 5.73
N ASP A 35 -11.39 24.49 4.62
CA ASP A 35 -12.12 24.00 3.44
C ASP A 35 -11.50 22.69 2.95
N TRP A 36 -12.36 21.69 2.76
CA TRP A 36 -11.95 20.33 2.44
C TRP A 36 -11.67 20.16 0.94
N GLN A 37 -10.43 20.44 0.53
CA GLN A 37 -9.90 20.15 -0.80
C GLN A 37 -8.49 19.52 -0.70
N PRO A 38 -8.39 18.26 -0.25
CA PRO A 38 -7.09 17.62 -0.04
C PRO A 38 -6.45 17.16 -1.35
N GLU A 39 -5.14 17.38 -1.48
CA GLU A 39 -4.31 16.67 -2.44
C GLU A 39 -4.00 15.28 -1.88
N VAL A 40 -4.36 14.24 -2.63
CA VAL A 40 -4.16 12.84 -2.23
C VAL A 40 -2.97 12.28 -3.00
N LYS A 41 -1.97 11.77 -2.27
CA LYS A 41 -0.85 11.02 -2.80
C LYS A 41 -0.98 9.56 -2.38
N LEU A 42 -0.87 8.67 -3.37
CA LEU A 42 -0.84 7.22 -3.18
C LEU A 42 0.54 6.69 -3.55
N ASP A 43 1.11 5.85 -2.68
CA ASP A 43 2.38 5.17 -2.90
C ASP A 43 2.18 3.67 -2.61
N LEU A 44 2.60 2.84 -3.56
CA LEU A 44 2.40 1.39 -3.56
C LEU A 44 3.76 0.70 -3.66
N ASP A 45 4.06 -0.14 -2.68
CA ASP A 45 5.27 -0.95 -2.63
C ASP A 45 4.90 -2.42 -2.49
N THR A 46 5.61 -3.29 -3.21
CA THR A 46 5.38 -4.74 -3.18
C THR A 46 6.69 -5.43 -2.91
N ALA A 47 6.74 -6.18 -1.83
CA ALA A 47 7.87 -7.03 -1.47
C ALA A 47 7.44 -8.50 -1.49
N SER A 48 8.30 -9.37 -2.00
CA SER A 48 8.12 -10.81 -1.92
C SER A 48 9.28 -11.45 -1.17
N THR A 49 8.99 -12.48 -0.38
CA THR A 49 10.00 -13.22 0.38
C THR A 49 9.62 -14.70 0.36
N GLN A 50 10.60 -15.55 0.07
CA GLN A 50 10.40 -16.99 0.15
C GLN A 50 10.51 -17.42 1.61
N LEU A 51 9.49 -18.11 2.12
CA LEU A 51 9.46 -18.63 3.49
C LEU A 51 9.91 -20.09 3.57
N ALA A 52 9.56 -20.89 2.55
CA ALA A 52 9.95 -22.28 2.40
C ALA A 52 9.90 -22.69 0.92
N GLU A 53 10.26 -23.94 0.61
CA GLU A 53 10.09 -24.47 -0.73
C GLU A 53 8.62 -24.40 -1.17
N GLY A 54 8.34 -23.71 -2.28
CA GLY A 54 6.98 -23.51 -2.78
C GLY A 54 6.09 -22.58 -1.95
N VAL A 55 6.59 -21.97 -0.87
CA VAL A 55 5.82 -21.05 -0.01
C VAL A 55 6.42 -19.65 -0.05
N TYR A 56 5.62 -18.70 -0.51
CA TYR A 56 5.98 -17.30 -0.61
C TYR A 56 5.08 -16.44 0.24
N GLU A 57 5.68 -15.41 0.81
CA GLU A 57 4.99 -14.29 1.40
C GLU A 57 5.08 -13.10 0.47
N VAL A 58 3.94 -12.48 0.19
CA VAL A 58 3.84 -11.26 -0.59
C VAL A 58 3.25 -10.18 0.32
N VAL A 59 4.01 -9.11 0.51
CA VAL A 59 3.61 -7.95 1.30
C VAL A 59 3.32 -6.80 0.35
N LEU A 60 2.07 -6.37 0.33
CA LEU A 60 1.65 -5.13 -0.34
C LEU A 60 1.56 -4.03 0.71
N ARG A 61 2.40 -3.01 0.57
CA ARG A 61 2.37 -1.80 1.39
C ARG A 61 1.70 -0.69 0.62
N VAL A 62 0.69 -0.09 1.23
CA VAL A 62 -0.06 1.03 0.69
C VAL A 62 0.13 2.23 1.61
N THR A 63 0.72 3.31 1.11
CA THR A 63 0.87 4.55 1.85
C THR A 63 -0.02 5.61 1.23
N VAL A 64 -0.97 6.15 2.00
CA VAL A 64 -1.87 7.22 1.57
C VAL A 64 -1.54 8.48 2.35
N THR A 65 -1.35 9.59 1.66
CA THR A 65 -1.15 10.90 2.29
C THR A 65 -2.15 11.88 1.72
N ALA A 66 -2.96 12.50 2.59
CA ALA A 66 -3.89 13.55 2.23
C ALA A 66 -3.47 14.87 2.88
N ALA A 67 -3.28 15.92 2.08
CA ALA A 67 -2.83 17.23 2.56
C ALA A 67 -3.73 18.37 2.06
N LEU A 68 -4.20 19.23 2.97
CA LEU A 68 -4.99 20.42 2.62
C LEU A 68 -4.06 21.61 2.30
N GLY A 69 -3.86 21.87 1.01
CA GLY A 69 -3.19 23.06 0.46
C GLY A 69 -1.65 23.08 0.60
N ARG A 70 -0.95 23.38 -0.50
CA ARG A 70 0.48 23.75 -0.47
C ARG A 70 0.66 24.94 0.47
N ARG A 71 1.55 24.82 1.45
CA ARG A 71 2.12 25.98 2.15
C ARG A 71 2.85 26.79 1.09
N ASN A 72 2.23 27.81 0.51
CA ASN A 72 2.91 28.78 -0.35
C ASN A 72 4.06 29.37 0.50
N ARG A 73 5.29 28.92 0.26
CA ARG A 73 6.48 29.67 0.68
C ARG A 73 6.38 30.99 -0.06
N VAL A 74 6.08 32.06 0.66
CA VAL A 74 6.32 33.42 0.18
C VAL A 74 7.84 33.53 -0.04
N PRO A 75 8.34 33.79 -1.26
CA PRO A 75 9.74 34.12 -1.44
C PRO A 75 9.97 35.51 -0.83
N LEU A 76 11.05 35.66 -0.07
CA LEU A 76 11.56 36.96 0.37
C LEU A 76 12.01 37.77 -0.85
#